data_AF-A0A944C8B8-F1
#
_entry.id   AF-A0A944C8B8-F1
#
_cell.length_a   1.000
_cell.length_b   1.000
_cell.length_c   1.000
_cell.angle_alpha   90.00
_cell.angle_beta   90.00
_cell.angle_gamma   90.00
#
_symmetry.space_group_name_H-M   'P 1'
#
loop_
_entity.id
_entity.type
_entity.pdbx_description
1 polymer ?
#
loop_
_entity_poly.entity_id
_entity_poly.type
_entity_poly.pdbx_seq_one_letter_code
_entity_poly.pdbx_strand_id
1 'polypeptide(L)'
;LAPAKDVDGITRGSLATVFAGSGEGYAPCTAAACMEILGHYGIGCAGKRAAVIGRSLVVGRPVAMMLMQENATPVICHTRTNDAAAITRQADIVIVAAGCMETIGPEYFSAGQVVIDVGIGWNEEKGKLCGDVRFDEVEPLVGSITPVPGGVGAVTTSVLMKHVVQAAAARLD
;
A
#
# COMPACT_ATOMS: atom_id res chain seq x y z
N LEU A 1 -6.90 22.68 0.77
CA LEU A 1 -5.96 22.75 1.92
C LEU A 1 -4.56 22.93 1.35
N ALA A 2 -3.69 23.71 2.00
CA ALA A 2 -2.29 23.86 1.56
C ALA A 2 -1.51 22.55 1.85
N PRO A 3 -0.54 22.13 0.99
CA PRO A 3 0.17 20.87 1.16
C PRO A 3 0.80 20.69 2.54
N ALA A 4 1.45 21.71 3.08
CA ALA A 4 2.05 21.69 4.43
C ALA A 4 1.05 21.45 5.58
N LYS A 5 -0.25 21.63 5.35
CA LYS A 5 -1.31 21.41 6.34
C LYS A 5 -2.14 20.17 6.05
N ASP A 6 -1.91 19.52 4.90
CA ASP A 6 -2.66 18.38 4.44
C ASP A 6 -2.06 17.08 4.98
N VAL A 7 -2.26 16.87 6.29
CA VAL A 7 -1.71 15.73 7.04
C VAL A 7 -2.23 14.38 6.55
N ASP A 8 -3.35 14.35 5.83
CA ASP A 8 -3.88 13.14 5.20
C ASP A 8 -3.25 12.88 3.82
N GLY A 9 -2.59 13.89 3.22
CA GLY A 9 -1.81 13.76 2.00
C GLY A 9 -2.60 13.54 0.70
N ILE A 10 -3.93 13.67 0.74
CA ILE A 10 -4.83 13.30 -0.37
C ILE A 10 -5.22 14.47 -1.27
N THR A 11 -4.80 15.70 -0.98
CA THR A 11 -5.04 16.82 -1.89
C THR A 11 -4.14 16.73 -3.13
N ARG A 12 -4.58 17.37 -4.23
CA ARG A 12 -3.79 17.41 -5.47
C ARG A 12 -2.38 17.96 -5.29
N GLY A 13 -2.19 18.92 -4.37
CA GLY A 13 -0.89 19.51 -4.08
C GLY A 13 0.05 18.49 -3.43
N SER A 14 -0.40 17.80 -2.38
CA SER A 14 0.36 16.73 -1.73
C SER A 14 0.68 15.57 -2.69
N LEU A 15 -0.28 15.17 -3.53
CA LEU A 15 -0.06 14.14 -4.54
C LEU A 15 0.96 14.55 -5.61
N ALA A 16 1.04 15.83 -5.95
CA ALA A 16 2.06 16.33 -6.88
C ALA A 16 3.46 16.19 -6.27
N THR A 17 3.63 16.45 -4.97
CA THR A 17 4.88 16.22 -4.23
C THR A 17 5.27 14.75 -4.23
N VAL A 18 4.32 13.83 -4.00
CA VAL A 18 4.58 12.38 -4.09
C VAL A 18 5.01 11.99 -5.50
N PHE A 19 4.36 12.51 -6.53
CA PHE A 19 4.74 12.21 -7.91
C PHE A 19 6.12 12.78 -8.28
N ALA A 20 6.43 14.00 -7.85
CA ALA A 20 7.71 14.64 -8.09
C ALA A 20 8.86 14.05 -7.25
N GLY A 21 8.55 13.30 -6.19
CA GLY A 21 9.52 12.77 -5.23
C GLY A 21 10.25 13.83 -4.41
N SER A 22 9.76 15.07 -4.43
CA SER A 22 10.32 16.19 -3.69
C SER A 22 9.27 17.31 -3.59
N GLY A 23 9.38 18.14 -2.55
CA GLY A 23 8.49 19.27 -2.30
C GLY A 23 7.88 19.28 -0.91
N GLU A 24 6.86 20.12 -0.74
CA GLU A 24 6.16 20.32 0.54
C GLU A 24 4.89 19.46 0.62
N GLY A 25 4.58 18.96 1.83
CA GLY A 25 3.39 18.16 2.12
C GLY A 25 3.71 16.70 2.45
N TYR A 26 2.66 15.90 2.57
CA TYR A 26 2.73 14.52 3.05
C TYR A 26 2.21 13.54 2.00
N ALA A 27 2.72 12.31 2.02
CA ALA A 27 2.12 11.24 1.23
C ALA A 27 0.77 10.80 1.83
N PRO A 28 -0.16 10.23 1.04
CA PRO A 28 -1.38 9.64 1.58
C PRO A 28 -1.10 8.63 2.68
N CYS A 29 -1.81 8.74 3.81
CA CYS A 29 -1.49 7.96 5.03
C CYS A 29 -1.43 6.45 4.77
N THR A 30 -2.37 5.90 4.00
CA THR A 30 -2.42 4.47 3.70
C THR A 30 -1.29 4.01 2.78
N ALA A 31 -0.90 4.83 1.79
CA ALA A 31 0.25 4.52 0.94
C ALA A 31 1.56 4.56 1.73
N ALA A 32 1.73 5.57 2.58
CA ALA A 32 2.85 5.67 3.50
C ALA A 32 2.88 4.51 4.51
N ALA A 33 1.72 4.08 5.03
CA ALA A 33 1.63 2.91 5.91
C ALA A 33 2.17 1.64 5.26
N CYS A 34 1.94 1.42 3.96
CA CYS A 34 2.52 0.30 3.23
C CYS A 34 4.06 0.36 3.26
N MET A 35 4.63 1.55 3.00
CA MET A 35 6.09 1.75 3.01
C MET A 35 6.68 1.62 4.41
N GLU A 36 6.00 2.14 5.45
CA GLU A 36 6.42 2.01 6.85
C GLU A 36 6.40 0.55 7.31
N ILE A 37 5.44 -0.27 6.89
CA ILE A 37 5.43 -1.71 7.17
C ILE A 37 6.65 -2.38 6.54
N LEU A 38 6.91 -2.13 5.25
CA LEU A 38 8.08 -2.68 4.57
C LEU A 38 9.39 -2.28 5.29
N GLY A 39 9.51 -1.00 5.65
CA GLY A 39 10.67 -0.48 6.38
C GLY A 39 10.83 -1.08 7.77
N HIS A 40 9.74 -1.18 8.54
CA HIS A 40 9.73 -1.75 9.90
C HIS A 40 10.24 -3.19 9.93
N TYR A 41 9.87 -4.00 8.94
CA TYR A 41 10.30 -5.39 8.82
C TYR A 41 11.63 -5.58 8.05
N GLY A 42 12.34 -4.50 7.70
CA GLY A 42 13.61 -4.58 6.98
C GLY A 42 13.50 -5.10 5.55
N ILE A 43 12.34 -4.95 4.92
CA ILE A 43 12.07 -5.42 3.55
C ILE A 43 12.55 -4.35 2.57
N GLY A 44 13.83 -4.44 2.17
CA GLY A 44 14.41 -3.53 1.18
C GLY A 44 13.67 -3.58 -0.16
N CYS A 45 13.40 -2.42 -0.77
CA CYS A 45 12.67 -2.29 -2.02
C CYS A 45 13.60 -2.19 -3.26
N ALA A 46 14.84 -1.72 -3.07
CA ALA A 46 15.77 -1.48 -4.15
C ALA A 46 16.01 -2.71 -5.02
N GLY A 47 15.86 -2.54 -6.34
CA GLY A 47 16.05 -3.61 -7.34
C GLY A 47 14.93 -4.64 -7.42
N LYS A 48 13.95 -4.62 -6.51
CA LYS A 48 12.83 -5.58 -6.51
C LYS A 48 11.75 -5.19 -7.50
N ARG A 49 11.05 -6.20 -8.02
CA ARG A 49 9.81 -6.01 -8.78
C ARG A 49 8.66 -5.87 -7.80
N ALA A 50 7.91 -4.79 -7.89
CA ALA A 50 6.75 -4.56 -7.03
C ALA A 50 5.47 -4.51 -7.89
N ALA A 51 4.48 -5.33 -7.57
CA ALA A 51 3.17 -5.25 -8.20
C ALA A 51 2.20 -4.50 -7.28
N VAL A 52 1.43 -3.58 -7.85
CA VAL A 52 0.38 -2.84 -7.13
C VAL A 52 -0.96 -3.13 -7.80
N ILE A 53 -1.85 -3.83 -7.12
CA ILE A 53 -3.22 -4.07 -7.60
C ILE A 53 -4.09 -2.93 -7.11
N GLY A 54 -4.58 -2.09 -8.02
CA GLY A 54 -5.36 -0.90 -7.72
C GLY A 54 -4.63 0.38 -8.14
N ARG A 55 -5.40 1.40 -8.54
CA ARG A 55 -4.87 2.66 -9.11
C ARG A 55 -5.56 3.92 -8.57
N SER A 56 -6.08 3.84 -7.35
CA SER A 56 -6.70 4.97 -6.67
C SER A 56 -5.68 6.08 -6.41
N LEU A 57 -6.17 7.30 -6.20
CA LEU A 57 -5.35 8.44 -5.77
C LEU A 57 -4.99 8.38 -4.28
N VAL A 58 -5.58 7.46 -3.52
CA VAL A 58 -5.33 7.30 -2.07
C VAL A 58 -4.24 6.27 -1.80
N VAL A 59 -4.18 5.18 -2.59
CA VAL A 59 -3.24 4.08 -2.36
C VAL A 59 -2.45 3.75 -3.60
N GLY A 60 -3.10 3.23 -4.64
CA GLY A 60 -2.41 2.52 -5.72
C GLY A 60 -1.38 3.36 -6.49
N ARG A 61 -1.75 4.56 -6.95
CA ARG A 61 -0.78 5.43 -7.64
C ARG A 61 0.28 6.00 -6.69
N PRO A 62 -0.09 6.54 -5.51
CA PRO A 62 0.91 7.03 -4.56
C PRO A 62 1.93 5.97 -4.14
N VAL A 63 1.51 4.77 -3.74
CA VAL A 63 2.42 3.73 -3.27
C VAL A 63 3.36 3.25 -4.38
N ALA A 64 2.89 3.19 -5.63
CA ALA A 64 3.75 2.89 -6.77
C ALA A 64 4.86 3.95 -6.97
N MET A 65 4.55 5.23 -6.80
CA MET A 65 5.56 6.29 -6.88
C MET A 65 6.55 6.24 -5.72
N MET A 66 6.08 5.92 -4.51
CA MET A 66 6.95 5.76 -3.34
C MET A 66 7.87 4.54 -3.46
N LEU A 67 7.37 3.42 -3.97
CA LEU A 67 8.17 2.24 -4.30
C LEU A 67 9.26 2.57 -5.34
N MET A 68 8.91 3.36 -6.36
CA MET A 68 9.87 3.83 -7.36
C MET A 68 10.98 4.71 -6.74
N GLN A 69 10.62 5.59 -5.80
CA GLN A 69 11.59 6.42 -5.06
C GLN A 69 12.54 5.57 -4.20
N GLU A 70 12.05 4.46 -3.66
CA GLU A 70 12.86 3.44 -2.97
C GLU A 70 13.57 2.46 -3.92
N ASN A 71 13.73 2.85 -5.20
CA ASN A 71 14.44 2.11 -6.25
C ASN A 71 13.85 0.74 -6.60
N ALA A 72 12.56 0.49 -6.31
CA ALA A 72 11.85 -0.66 -6.83
C ALA A 72 11.46 -0.45 -8.31
N THR A 73 11.07 -1.53 -8.98
CA THR A 73 10.46 -1.51 -10.31
C THR A 73 8.95 -1.80 -10.16
N PRO A 74 8.10 -0.77 -9.98
CA PRO A 74 6.67 -0.97 -9.80
C PRO A 74 5.93 -1.24 -11.11
N VAL A 75 4.94 -2.13 -11.06
CA VAL A 75 3.93 -2.33 -12.11
C VAL A 75 2.53 -2.18 -11.50
N ILE A 76 1.66 -1.39 -12.13
CA ILE A 76 0.31 -1.14 -11.62
C ILE A 76 -0.68 -2.01 -12.40
N CYS A 77 -1.36 -2.91 -11.69
CA CYS A 77 -2.47 -3.72 -12.18
C CYS A 77 -3.81 -3.06 -11.82
N HIS A 78 -4.81 -3.21 -12.68
CA HIS A 78 -6.17 -2.72 -12.46
C HIS A 78 -7.19 -3.58 -13.22
N THR A 79 -8.49 -3.26 -13.10
CA THR A 79 -9.62 -3.98 -13.72
C THR A 79 -9.59 -4.11 -15.25
N ARG A 80 -8.58 -3.55 -15.92
CA ARG A 80 -8.37 -3.62 -17.38
C ARG A 80 -7.00 -4.19 -17.74
N THR A 81 -6.24 -4.66 -16.76
CA THR A 81 -4.96 -5.34 -16.95
C THR A 81 -5.26 -6.77 -17.40
N ASN A 82 -4.69 -7.16 -18.54
CA ASN A 82 -4.76 -8.55 -18.99
C ASN A 82 -3.87 -9.40 -18.10
N ASP A 83 -4.42 -10.49 -17.57
CA ASP A 83 -3.71 -11.47 -16.73
C ASP A 83 -2.89 -10.82 -15.60
N ALA A 84 -3.58 -10.07 -14.74
CA ALA A 84 -2.97 -9.45 -13.56
C ALA A 84 -2.26 -10.50 -12.67
N ALA A 85 -2.76 -11.73 -12.62
CA ALA A 85 -2.18 -12.84 -11.86
C ALA A 85 -0.78 -13.24 -12.39
N ALA A 86 -0.58 -13.34 -13.70
CA ALA A 86 0.74 -13.61 -14.27
C ALA A 86 1.75 -12.48 -14.00
N ILE A 87 1.27 -11.24 -13.90
CA ILE A 87 2.12 -10.08 -13.57
C ILE A 87 2.53 -10.12 -12.09
N THR A 88 1.57 -10.33 -11.19
CA THR A 88 1.81 -10.31 -9.74
C THR A 88 2.69 -11.47 -9.29
N ARG A 89 2.58 -12.65 -9.93
CA ARG A 89 3.47 -13.80 -9.66
C ARG A 89 4.96 -13.54 -9.94
N GLN A 90 5.28 -12.54 -10.76
CA GLN A 90 6.67 -12.18 -11.07
C GLN A 90 7.26 -11.13 -10.13
N ALA A 91 6.46 -10.61 -9.19
CA ALA A 91 6.91 -9.58 -8.26
C ALA A 91 7.53 -10.21 -7.00
N ASP A 92 8.40 -9.46 -6.33
CA ASP A 92 8.90 -9.81 -4.99
C ASP A 92 7.98 -9.24 -3.90
N ILE A 93 7.37 -8.08 -4.18
CA ILE A 93 6.44 -7.36 -3.29
C ILE A 93 5.11 -7.18 -4.04
N VAL A 94 3.99 -7.48 -3.40
CA VAL A 94 2.65 -7.26 -3.94
C VAL A 94 1.83 -6.41 -2.96
N ILE A 95 1.45 -5.21 -3.38
CA ILE A 95 0.51 -4.34 -2.65
C ILE A 95 -0.88 -4.54 -3.25
N VAL A 96 -1.84 -5.01 -2.45
CA VAL A 96 -3.21 -5.29 -2.88
C VAL A 96 -4.14 -4.22 -2.31
N ALA A 97 -4.69 -3.38 -3.19
CA ALA A 97 -5.65 -2.32 -2.88
C ALA A 97 -6.76 -2.29 -3.96
N ALA A 98 -7.34 -3.48 -4.18
CA ALA A 98 -8.37 -3.72 -5.20
C ALA A 98 -9.73 -3.15 -4.78
N GLY A 99 -10.03 -3.13 -3.48
CA GLY A 99 -11.33 -2.73 -2.94
C GLY A 99 -12.44 -3.74 -3.23
N CYS A 100 -12.08 -5.02 -3.34
CA CYS A 100 -12.96 -6.14 -3.63
C CYS A 100 -12.57 -7.33 -2.75
N MET A 101 -13.38 -7.55 -1.70
CA MET A 101 -13.04 -8.46 -0.61
C MET A 101 -12.85 -9.90 -1.08
N GLU A 102 -11.77 -10.52 -0.63
CA GLU A 102 -11.45 -11.94 -0.86
C GLU A 102 -11.48 -12.39 -2.35
N THR A 103 -11.31 -11.45 -3.28
CA THR A 103 -11.29 -11.74 -4.73
C THR A 103 -9.92 -12.18 -5.23
N ILE A 104 -8.86 -11.81 -4.51
CA ILE A 104 -7.47 -12.14 -4.86
C ILE A 104 -7.06 -13.38 -4.07
N GLY A 105 -6.69 -14.47 -4.72
CA GLY A 105 -6.17 -15.64 -4.02
C GLY A 105 -4.91 -16.25 -4.64
N PRO A 106 -4.62 -17.53 -4.33
CA PRO A 106 -3.31 -18.14 -4.57
C PRO A 106 -2.78 -18.01 -6.01
N GLU A 107 -3.67 -17.98 -6.99
CA GLU A 107 -3.36 -17.82 -8.41
C GLU A 107 -2.59 -16.53 -8.75
N TYR A 108 -2.67 -15.50 -7.90
CA TYR A 108 -1.94 -14.24 -8.04
C TYR A 108 -0.53 -14.27 -7.45
N PHE A 109 -0.18 -15.30 -6.68
CA PHE A 109 1.01 -15.28 -5.83
C PHE A 109 1.98 -16.42 -6.12
N SER A 110 3.20 -16.26 -5.60
CA SER A 110 4.30 -17.22 -5.69
C SER A 110 5.04 -17.27 -4.37
N ALA A 111 5.75 -18.37 -4.15
CA ALA A 111 6.45 -18.59 -2.88
C ALA A 111 7.49 -17.50 -2.60
N GLY A 112 7.62 -17.11 -1.32
CA GLY A 112 8.61 -16.13 -0.86
C GLY A 112 8.24 -14.67 -1.09
N GLN A 113 7.08 -14.36 -1.71
CA GLN A 113 6.62 -12.98 -1.89
C GLN A 113 6.26 -12.31 -0.57
N VAL A 114 6.37 -10.98 -0.55
CA VAL A 114 5.84 -10.11 0.50
C VAL A 114 4.51 -9.53 0.02
N VAL A 115 3.43 -9.75 0.77
CA VAL A 115 2.09 -9.27 0.43
C VAL A 115 1.61 -8.24 1.45
N ILE A 116 1.23 -7.05 0.97
CA ILE A 116 0.56 -6.03 1.78
C ILE A 116 -0.90 -5.97 1.31
N ASP A 117 -1.80 -6.52 2.10
CA ASP A 117 -3.26 -6.42 1.89
C ASP A 117 -3.78 -5.13 2.56
N VAL A 118 -4.15 -4.18 1.72
CA VAL A 118 -4.67 -2.86 2.12
C VAL A 118 -6.19 -2.87 2.25
N GLY A 119 -6.86 -3.84 1.62
CA GLY A 119 -8.31 -3.94 1.59
C GLY A 119 -8.88 -4.03 3.00
N ILE A 120 -10.05 -3.43 3.20
CA ILE A 120 -10.85 -3.63 4.39
C ILE A 120 -12.32 -3.58 4.04
N GLY A 121 -13.06 -4.58 4.52
CA GLY A 121 -14.49 -4.68 4.33
C GLY A 121 -15.09 -5.78 5.19
N TRP A 122 -16.41 -5.77 5.27
CA TRP A 122 -17.17 -6.76 6.02
C TRP A 122 -17.58 -7.91 5.11
N ASN A 123 -17.18 -9.14 5.44
CA ASN A 123 -17.70 -10.34 4.81
C ASN A 123 -18.94 -10.81 5.59
N GLU A 124 -20.12 -10.69 4.98
CA GLU A 124 -21.40 -11.10 5.57
C GLU A 124 -21.49 -12.62 5.78
N GLU A 125 -20.99 -13.42 4.84
CA GLU A 125 -21.06 -14.89 4.91
C GLU A 125 -20.19 -15.44 6.04
N LYS A 126 -19.03 -14.82 6.28
CA LYS A 126 -18.08 -15.20 7.34
C LYS A 126 -18.29 -14.42 8.64
N GLY A 127 -19.13 -13.39 8.64
CA GLY A 127 -19.39 -12.52 9.79
C GLY A 127 -18.15 -11.84 10.37
N LYS A 128 -17.18 -11.48 9.52
CA LYS A 128 -15.90 -10.89 9.95
C LYS A 128 -15.39 -9.79 9.01
N LEU A 129 -14.51 -8.93 9.53
CA LEU A 129 -13.69 -8.05 8.70
C LEU A 129 -12.67 -8.89 7.92
N CYS A 130 -12.44 -8.53 6.67
CA CYS A 130 -11.49 -9.18 5.77
C CYS A 130 -10.86 -8.15 4.83
N GLY A 131 -9.78 -8.56 4.16
CA GLY A 131 -9.08 -7.77 3.15
C GLY A 131 -9.46 -8.17 1.72
N ASP A 132 -8.70 -7.68 0.76
CA ASP A 132 -8.88 -8.04 -0.65
C ASP A 132 -8.40 -9.48 -0.95
N VAL A 133 -7.51 -10.02 -0.10
CA VAL A 133 -6.86 -11.31 -0.29
C VAL A 133 -7.58 -12.41 0.51
N ARG A 134 -7.70 -13.61 -0.08
CA ARG A 134 -8.07 -14.85 0.62
C ARG A 134 -6.93 -15.28 1.56
N PHE A 135 -6.81 -14.60 2.70
CA PHE A 135 -5.67 -14.71 3.61
C PHE A 135 -5.33 -16.15 3.98
N ASP A 136 -6.31 -16.94 4.41
CA ASP A 136 -6.13 -18.32 4.88
C ASP A 136 -5.56 -19.25 3.78
N GLU A 137 -5.79 -18.94 2.51
CA GLU A 137 -5.26 -19.70 1.36
C GLU A 137 -3.86 -19.22 0.94
N VAL A 138 -3.55 -17.95 1.17
CA VAL A 138 -2.34 -17.28 0.67
C VAL A 138 -1.22 -17.25 1.71
N GLU A 139 -1.52 -17.12 3.00
CA GLU A 139 -0.54 -17.10 4.09
C GLU A 139 0.43 -18.30 4.05
N PRO A 140 -0.02 -19.55 3.83
CA PRO A 140 0.89 -20.70 3.78
C PRO A 140 1.81 -20.71 2.54
N LEU A 141 1.48 -19.93 1.51
CA LEU A 141 2.18 -19.90 0.23
C LEU A 141 3.29 -18.84 0.22
N VAL A 142 3.00 -17.64 0.69
CA VAL A 142 3.89 -16.47 0.55
C VAL A 142 4.88 -16.37 1.70
N GLY A 143 5.93 -15.55 1.53
CA GLY A 143 6.93 -15.35 2.58
C GLY A 143 6.42 -14.54 3.76
N SER A 144 5.57 -13.55 3.48
CA SER A 144 4.86 -12.78 4.50
C SER A 144 3.61 -12.13 3.91
N ILE A 145 2.58 -11.94 4.75
CA ILE A 145 1.34 -11.26 4.39
C ILE A 145 0.80 -10.46 5.58
N THR A 146 0.29 -9.26 5.35
CA THR A 146 -0.36 -8.48 6.42
C THR A 146 -1.76 -9.01 6.74
N PRO A 147 -2.13 -9.17 8.03
CA PRO A 147 -3.48 -9.59 8.41
C PRO A 147 -4.51 -8.47 8.22
N VAL A 148 -5.76 -8.85 8.01
CA VAL A 148 -6.90 -7.93 8.06
C VAL A 148 -7.99 -8.53 8.96
N PRO A 149 -8.40 -7.84 10.04
CA PRO A 149 -7.89 -6.56 10.54
C PRO A 149 -6.50 -6.68 11.21
N GLY A 150 -5.90 -5.54 11.58
CA GLY A 150 -4.65 -5.48 12.36
C GLY A 150 -3.37 -5.22 11.57
N GLY A 151 -3.43 -5.22 10.24
CA GLY A 151 -2.32 -4.83 9.36
C GLY A 151 -2.34 -3.35 9.01
N VAL A 152 -2.51 -3.04 7.72
CA VAL A 152 -2.33 -1.69 7.15
C VAL A 152 -3.17 -0.62 7.86
N GLY A 153 -4.44 -0.90 8.17
CA GLY A 153 -5.33 0.08 8.81
C GLY A 153 -4.85 0.59 10.17
N ALA A 154 -4.17 -0.25 10.97
CA ALA A 154 -3.61 0.17 12.25
C ALA A 154 -2.45 1.16 12.03
N VAL A 155 -1.57 0.87 11.07
CA VAL A 155 -0.42 1.71 10.73
C VAL A 155 -0.86 3.03 10.08
N THR A 156 -1.92 3.04 9.26
CA THR A 156 -2.48 4.27 8.66
C THR A 156 -2.79 5.33 9.73
N THR A 157 -3.39 4.92 10.85
CA THR A 157 -3.72 5.84 11.95
C THR A 157 -2.46 6.40 12.61
N SER A 158 -1.44 5.57 12.82
CA SER A 158 -0.15 6.02 13.35
C SER A 158 0.57 6.98 12.40
N VAL A 159 0.50 6.75 11.09
CA VAL A 159 1.07 7.64 10.07
C VAL A 159 0.38 9.00 10.08
N LEU A 160 -0.95 9.04 10.18
CA LEU A 160 -1.67 10.31 10.32
C LEU A 160 -1.17 11.10 11.53
N MET A 161 -1.01 10.45 12.69
CA MET A 161 -0.48 11.10 13.89
C MET A 161 0.97 11.59 13.68
N LYS A 162 1.81 10.82 13.00
CA LYS A 162 3.17 11.22 12.61
C LYS A 162 3.15 12.50 11.77
N HIS A 163 2.30 12.57 10.74
CA HIS A 163 2.16 13.78 9.91
C HIS A 163 1.68 14.99 10.72
N VAL A 164 0.73 14.81 11.64
CA VAL A 164 0.25 15.88 12.53
C VAL A 164 1.39 16.43 13.39
N VAL A 165 2.18 15.56 14.02
CA VAL A 165 3.33 15.97 14.85
C VAL A 165 4.38 16.69 14.01
N GLN A 166 4.69 16.17 12.82
CA GLN A 166 5.62 16.82 11.88
C GLN A 166 5.13 18.21 11.45
N ALA A 167 3.84 18.35 11.14
CA ALA A 167 3.25 19.63 10.72
C ALA A 167 3.25 20.66 11.86
N ALA A 168 3.08 20.21 13.10
CA ALA A 168 3.16 21.06 14.28
C ALA A 168 4.61 21.50 14.56
N ALA A 169 5.57 20.57 14.49
CA ALA A 169 6.99 20.84 14.69
C ALA A 169 7.52 21.87 13.68
N ALA A 170 7.18 21.70 12.40
CA ALA A 170 7.59 22.62 11.33
C ALA A 170 7.03 24.06 11.46
N ARG A 171 6.16 24.35 12.43
CA ARG A 171 5.71 25.71 12.76
C ARG A 171 6.45 26.35 13.92
N LEU A 172 7.21 25.56 14.67
CA LEU A 172 8.00 26.03 15.80
C LEU A 172 9.41 26.47 15.35
N ASP A 173 9.85 25.99 14.20
CA ASP A 173 11.04 26.44 13.47
C ASP A 173 10.73 27.67 12.59
#